data_AF-A0A2D6MQH4-F1
#
_entry.id   AF-A0A2D6MQH4-F1
#
_cell.length_a   1.000
_cell.length_b   1.000
_cell.length_c   1.000
_cell.angle_alpha   90.00
_cell.angle_beta   90.00
_cell.angle_gamma   90.00
#
_symmetry.space_group_name_H-M   'P 1'
#
loop_
_entity.id
_entity.type
_entity.pdbx_description
1 polymer ?
#
loop_
_entity_poly.entity_id
_entity_poly.type
_entity_poly.pdbx_seq_one_letter_code
_entity_poly.pdbx_strand_id
1 'polypeptide(L)'
;MHSTRRSNGKNWTVGALLAAGLLLAGGAEAGDRQRDDDRRIRRHPARETDRQCDHHFERHRARRDSRRSKLHAARRYNHELDRRGAMIDGHFDLLAFVAVAAGDFELAWALDRTGDRIEHRYDRRGDHALRHARKRSMRHAHHHRGCGHGFASHRVIVEPARRHHGRRGRHGRH
;
A
#
# COMPACT_ATOMS: atom_id res chain seq x y z
N MET A 1 44.13 -12.34 30.82
CA MET A 1 43.12 -13.33 30.32
C MET A 1 41.92 -13.28 31.25
N HIS A 2 40.92 -12.44 30.95
CA HIS A 2 39.69 -12.34 31.74
C HIS A 2 38.49 -12.77 30.92
N SER A 3 37.87 -13.85 31.40
CA SER A 3 36.67 -14.49 30.91
C SER A 3 35.45 -13.61 31.21
N THR A 4 34.67 -13.25 30.18
CA THR A 4 33.32 -12.72 30.35
C THR A 4 32.33 -13.69 29.74
N ARG A 5 31.84 -14.57 30.61
CA ARG A 5 30.64 -15.38 30.43
C ARG A 5 29.45 -14.44 30.26
N ARG A 6 28.91 -14.30 29.05
CA ARG A 6 27.65 -13.61 28.81
C ARG A 6 26.56 -14.65 28.50
N SER A 7 25.91 -15.12 29.57
CA SER A 7 24.58 -15.71 29.46
C SER A 7 23.53 -14.60 29.31
N ASN A 8 22.33 -15.00 28.90
CA ASN A 8 21.08 -14.23 28.84
C ASN A 8 20.79 -13.65 27.44
N GLY A 9 19.69 -13.97 26.77
CA GLY A 9 18.51 -14.72 27.22
C GLY A 9 17.64 -15.12 26.04
N LYS A 10 17.18 -16.37 26.11
CA LYS A 10 16.05 -16.94 25.37
C LYS A 10 14.83 -16.07 25.62
N ASN A 11 14.19 -15.51 24.58
CA ASN A 11 12.86 -14.87 24.63
C ASN A 11 12.22 -14.73 23.23
N TRP A 12 12.27 -15.77 22.39
CA TRP A 12 11.69 -15.75 21.03
C TRP A 12 10.62 -16.84 20.78
N THR A 13 9.99 -17.35 21.83
CA THR A 13 8.99 -18.44 21.72
C THR A 13 7.68 -18.11 22.44
N VAL A 14 7.06 -16.96 22.12
CA VAL A 14 5.68 -16.63 22.55
C VAL A 14 4.77 -16.34 21.35
N GLY A 15 5.12 -16.82 20.15
CA GLY A 15 4.36 -16.56 18.92
C GLY A 15 3.73 -17.78 18.27
N ALA A 16 3.48 -18.86 19.02
CA ALA A 16 2.93 -20.10 18.47
C ALA A 16 1.85 -20.67 19.39
N LEU A 17 0.66 -20.09 19.35
CA LEU A 17 -0.59 -20.66 19.85
C LEU A 17 -1.71 -19.76 19.33
N LEU A 18 -2.47 -20.22 18.33
CA LEU A 18 -3.89 -19.93 18.05
C LEU A 18 -4.19 -20.24 16.56
N ALA A 19 -4.59 -21.48 16.29
CA ALA A 19 -5.60 -21.86 15.28
C ALA A 19 -5.66 -23.39 15.18
N ALA A 20 -6.08 -24.04 16.27
CA ALA A 20 -6.56 -25.41 16.23
C ALA A 20 -8.07 -25.36 16.52
N GLY A 21 -8.86 -26.02 15.67
CA GLY A 21 -10.24 -26.40 15.99
C GLY A 21 -11.32 -25.74 15.14
N LEU A 22 -11.64 -26.34 13.98
CA LEU A 22 -13.04 -26.64 13.68
C LEU A 22 -13.11 -27.85 12.72
N LEU A 23 -13.44 -29.00 13.31
CA LEU A 23 -13.74 -30.26 12.66
C LEU A 23 -15.27 -30.44 12.62
N LEU A 24 -15.73 -31.04 11.53
CA LEU A 24 -16.90 -31.92 11.38
C LEU A 24 -18.31 -31.34 11.14
N ALA A 25 -18.88 -31.82 10.02
CA ALA A 25 -20.19 -32.48 9.89
C ALA A 25 -21.22 -31.83 8.94
N GLY A 26 -21.86 -32.69 8.14
CA GLY A 26 -22.99 -32.42 7.25
C GLY A 26 -22.55 -32.25 5.80
N GLY A 27 -22.93 -33.07 4.82
CA GLY A 27 -23.92 -34.14 4.75
C GLY A 27 -24.06 -34.45 3.26
N ALA A 28 -24.07 -35.72 2.90
CA ALA A 28 -24.28 -36.17 1.53
C ALA A 28 -25.77 -36.00 1.19
N GLU A 29 -26.08 -35.23 0.15
CA GLU A 29 -27.36 -35.34 -0.56
C GLU A 29 -27.09 -35.54 -2.04
N ALA A 30 -27.22 -36.81 -2.45
CA ALA A 30 -27.37 -37.21 -3.83
C ALA A 30 -28.77 -36.81 -4.28
N GLY A 31 -28.85 -35.74 -5.08
CA GLY A 31 -30.08 -35.27 -5.72
C GLY A 31 -29.94 -35.35 -7.24
N ASP A 32 -30.36 -36.50 -7.77
CA ASP A 32 -30.53 -36.78 -9.19
C ASP A 32 -31.55 -35.81 -9.83
N ARG A 33 -31.08 -34.96 -10.76
CA ARG A 33 -31.90 -34.30 -11.78
C ARG A 33 -31.10 -34.17 -13.07
N GLN A 34 -30.91 -35.32 -13.70
CA GLN A 34 -30.64 -35.41 -15.12
C GLN A 34 -31.94 -35.15 -15.88
N ARG A 35 -32.10 -33.96 -16.47
CA ARG A 35 -32.97 -33.72 -17.64
C ARG A 35 -32.68 -32.35 -18.26
N ASP A 36 -32.33 -32.43 -19.54
CA ASP A 36 -32.78 -31.56 -20.62
C ASP A 36 -32.56 -30.06 -20.47
N ASP A 37 -31.48 -29.57 -21.08
CA ASP A 37 -31.66 -28.49 -22.06
C ASP A 37 -30.44 -28.42 -23.01
N ASP A 38 -30.49 -29.28 -24.02
CA ASP A 38 -29.57 -29.32 -25.16
C ASP A 38 -29.90 -28.18 -26.15
N ARG A 39 -30.07 -26.95 -25.64
CA ARG A 39 -30.05 -25.75 -26.47
C ARG A 39 -28.61 -25.42 -26.77
N ARG A 40 -28.08 -26.03 -27.83
CA ARG A 40 -26.93 -25.58 -28.61
C ARG A 40 -27.19 -24.17 -29.15
N ILE A 41 -27.17 -23.20 -28.25
CA ILE A 41 -26.88 -21.81 -28.56
C ILE A 41 -25.51 -21.88 -29.21
N ARG A 42 -25.45 -21.52 -30.49
CA ARG A 42 -24.21 -21.14 -31.18
C ARG A 42 -23.56 -20.07 -30.30
N ARG A 43 -22.70 -20.49 -29.38
CA ARG A 43 -21.98 -19.62 -28.45
C ARG A 43 -21.03 -18.82 -29.33
N HIS A 44 -21.49 -17.62 -29.67
CA HIS A 44 -20.66 -16.65 -30.37
C HIS A 44 -19.38 -16.43 -29.54
N PRO A 45 -18.19 -16.69 -30.09
CA PRO A 45 -16.92 -16.53 -29.37
C PRO A 45 -16.69 -15.08 -28.88
N ALA A 46 -17.45 -14.11 -29.42
CA ALA A 46 -17.41 -12.70 -29.01
C ALA A 46 -17.83 -12.44 -27.55
N ARG A 47 -18.69 -13.26 -26.93
CA ARG A 47 -19.14 -13.03 -25.54
C ARG A 47 -18.16 -13.57 -24.49
N GLU A 48 -17.25 -14.45 -24.88
CA GLU A 48 -16.29 -15.08 -23.97
C GLU A 48 -15.06 -14.18 -23.75
N THR A 49 -14.65 -13.45 -24.80
CA THR A 49 -13.59 -12.44 -24.73
C THR A 49 -13.96 -11.26 -23.84
N ASP A 50 -15.22 -10.82 -23.83
CA ASP A 50 -15.68 -9.71 -22.99
C ASP A 50 -15.61 -10.06 -21.49
N ARG A 51 -16.04 -11.27 -21.11
CA ARG A 51 -15.92 -11.75 -19.72
C ARG A 51 -14.47 -11.88 -19.27
N GLN A 52 -13.58 -12.28 -20.18
CA GLN A 52 -12.15 -12.41 -19.87
C GLN A 52 -11.49 -11.03 -19.68
N CYS A 53 -11.91 -10.02 -20.46
CA CYS A 53 -11.50 -8.63 -20.28
C CYS A 53 -11.97 -8.08 -18.93
N ASP A 54 -13.24 -8.27 -18.56
CA ASP A 54 -13.81 -7.78 -17.30
C ASP A 54 -13.07 -8.36 -16.08
N HIS A 55 -12.82 -9.67 -16.08
CA HIS A 55 -12.07 -10.31 -14.99
C HIS A 55 -10.65 -9.72 -14.86
N HIS A 56 -9.99 -9.43 -15.99
CA HIS A 56 -8.66 -8.82 -15.98
C HIS A 56 -8.70 -7.39 -15.38
N PHE A 57 -9.70 -6.58 -15.75
CA PHE A 57 -9.90 -5.25 -15.19
C PHE A 57 -10.17 -5.26 -13.69
N GLU A 58 -11.03 -6.15 -13.20
CA GLU A 58 -11.32 -6.29 -11.78
C GLU A 58 -10.07 -6.69 -10.99
N ARG A 59 -9.29 -7.66 -11.50
CA ARG A 59 -8.02 -8.07 -10.87
C ARG A 59 -7.05 -6.90 -10.79
N HIS A 60 -7.00 -6.06 -11.81
CA HIS A 60 -6.19 -4.83 -11.84
C HIS A 60 -6.68 -3.80 -10.83
N ARG A 61 -8.00 -3.57 -10.73
CA ARG A 61 -8.61 -2.67 -9.75
C ARG A 61 -8.31 -3.12 -8.32
N ALA A 62 -8.56 -4.40 -8.00
CA ALA A 62 -8.26 -4.99 -6.71
C ALA A 62 -6.78 -4.84 -6.31
N ARG A 63 -5.85 -5.02 -7.27
CA ARG A 63 -4.41 -4.78 -7.04
C ARG A 63 -4.09 -3.30 -6.77
N ARG A 64 -4.76 -2.35 -7.43
CA ARG A 64 -4.59 -0.91 -7.16
C ARG A 64 -5.11 -0.55 -5.77
N ASP A 65 -6.27 -1.08 -5.39
CA ASP A 65 -6.90 -0.79 -4.10
C ASP A 65 -6.11 -1.42 -2.94
N SER A 66 -5.61 -2.66 -3.11
CA SER A 66 -4.69 -3.27 -2.14
C SER A 66 -3.41 -2.44 -1.92
N ARG A 67 -2.84 -1.86 -3.00
CA ARG A 67 -1.65 -0.98 -2.89
C ARG A 67 -1.97 0.33 -2.16
N ARG A 68 -3.09 0.97 -2.49
CA ARG A 68 -3.56 2.17 -1.80
C ARG A 68 -3.76 1.88 -0.33
N SER A 69 -4.46 0.80 0.01
CA SER A 69 -4.68 0.36 1.40
C SER A 69 -3.37 0.17 2.17
N LYS A 70 -2.38 -0.52 1.58
CA LYS A 70 -1.04 -0.68 2.20
C LYS A 70 -0.32 0.66 2.42
N LEU A 71 -0.42 1.59 1.48
CA LEU A 71 0.16 2.93 1.64
C LEU A 71 -0.54 3.73 2.74
N HIS A 72 -1.87 3.67 2.81
CA HIS A 72 -2.65 4.31 3.88
C HIS A 72 -2.32 3.70 5.25
N ALA A 73 -2.18 2.38 5.35
CA ALA A 73 -1.74 1.71 6.58
C ALA A 73 -0.35 2.18 7.01
N ALA A 74 0.61 2.27 6.08
CA ALA A 74 1.95 2.76 6.38
C ALA A 74 1.96 4.23 6.84
N ARG A 75 1.11 5.08 6.25
CA ARG A 75 0.94 6.48 6.70
C ARG A 75 0.35 6.58 8.10
N ARG A 76 -0.67 5.77 8.41
CA ARG A 76 -1.25 5.70 9.77
C ARG A 76 -0.20 5.28 10.78
N TYR A 77 0.58 4.26 10.45
CA TYR A 77 1.68 3.79 11.30
C TYR A 77 2.78 4.85 11.48
N ASN A 78 3.15 5.61 10.43
CA ASN A 78 4.06 6.75 10.58
C ASN A 78 3.54 7.75 11.59
N HIS A 79 2.29 8.18 11.42
CA HIS A 79 1.67 9.17 12.29
C HIS A 79 1.54 8.70 13.74
N GLU A 80 1.30 7.41 13.96
CA GLU A 80 1.32 6.80 15.30
C GLU A 80 2.71 6.87 15.94
N LEU A 81 3.77 6.61 15.17
CA LEU A 81 5.15 6.73 15.65
C LEU A 81 5.51 8.19 15.94
N ASP A 82 5.11 9.14 15.08
CA ASP A 82 5.35 10.57 15.28
C ASP A 82 4.71 11.04 16.60
N ARG A 83 3.43 10.69 16.83
CA ARG A 83 2.73 11.00 18.09
C ARG A 83 3.42 10.38 19.31
N ARG A 84 3.88 9.14 19.19
CA ARG A 84 4.57 8.44 20.28
C ARG A 84 5.94 9.06 20.56
N GLY A 85 6.65 9.48 19.52
CA GLY A 85 7.90 10.24 19.62
C GLY A 85 7.68 11.51 20.42
N ALA A 86 6.74 12.35 19.97
CA ALA A 86 6.39 13.62 20.64
C ALA A 86 5.93 13.43 22.10
N MET A 87 5.19 12.36 22.41
CA MET A 87 4.79 12.07 23.79
C MET A 87 5.99 11.76 24.69
N ILE A 88 6.95 10.97 24.18
CA ILE A 88 8.15 10.64 24.94
C ILE A 88 9.02 11.87 25.11
N ASP A 89 9.19 12.66 24.04
CA ASP A 89 9.94 13.91 24.06
C ASP A 89 9.38 14.88 25.13
N GLY A 90 8.08 15.12 25.13
CA GLY A 90 7.44 15.95 26.16
C GLY A 90 7.57 15.40 27.59
N HIS A 91 7.78 14.10 27.78
CA HIS A 91 8.12 13.55 29.09
C HIS A 91 9.55 13.90 29.50
N PHE A 92 10.50 13.87 28.56
CA PHE A 92 11.87 14.30 28.80
C PHE A 92 11.97 15.81 29.03
N ASP A 93 11.21 16.62 28.30
CA ASP A 93 11.13 18.07 28.54
C ASP A 93 10.66 18.39 29.96
N LEU A 94 9.61 17.69 30.41
CA LEU A 94 9.10 17.86 31.78
C LEU A 94 10.16 17.48 32.82
N LEU A 95 10.85 16.36 32.62
CA LEU A 95 11.91 15.92 33.52
C LEU A 95 13.10 16.90 33.50
N ALA A 96 13.47 17.40 32.33
CA ALA A 96 14.52 18.40 32.18
C ALA A 96 14.13 19.69 32.91
N PHE A 97 12.89 20.15 32.78
CA PHE A 97 12.36 21.31 33.51
C PHE A 97 12.42 21.11 35.03
N VAL A 98 12.04 19.93 35.53
CA VAL A 98 12.15 19.60 36.95
C VAL A 98 13.60 19.60 37.43
N ALA A 99 14.54 19.08 36.62
CA ALA A 99 15.97 19.11 36.93
C ALA A 99 16.52 20.54 36.99
N VAL A 100 16.12 21.41 36.05
CA VAL A 100 16.45 22.85 36.09
C VAL A 100 15.92 23.50 37.37
N ALA A 101 14.67 23.21 37.75
CA ALA A 101 14.08 23.76 38.98
C ALA A 101 14.80 23.27 40.25
N ALA A 102 15.40 22.08 40.21
CA ALA A 102 16.25 21.55 41.27
C ALA A 102 17.69 22.10 41.25
N GLY A 103 18.06 22.88 40.23
CA GLY A 103 19.41 23.43 40.04
C GLY A 103 20.40 22.48 39.35
N ASP A 104 19.94 21.34 38.82
CA ASP A 104 20.77 20.36 38.12
C ASP A 104 20.70 20.55 36.60
N PHE A 105 21.47 21.53 36.10
CA PHE A 105 21.49 21.91 34.69
C PHE A 105 22.13 20.85 33.78
N GLU A 106 23.11 20.10 34.28
CA GLU A 106 23.79 19.04 33.52
C GLU A 106 22.82 17.88 33.25
N LEU A 107 22.05 17.48 34.27
CA LEU A 107 21.01 16.47 34.10
C LEU A 107 19.92 16.93 33.14
N ALA A 108 19.46 18.18 33.27
CA ALA A 108 18.45 18.73 32.38
C ALA A 108 18.90 18.65 30.90
N TRP A 109 20.12 19.06 30.61
CA TRP A 109 20.69 19.01 29.26
C TRP A 109 20.89 17.58 28.75
N ALA A 110 21.26 16.64 29.63
CA ALA A 110 21.36 15.23 29.27
C ALA A 110 19.99 14.61 28.93
N LEU A 111 18.93 15.02 29.63
CA LEU A 111 17.56 14.58 29.38
C LEU A 111 17.01 15.12 28.07
N ASP A 112 17.19 16.42 27.81
CA ASP A 112 16.84 17.10 26.54
C ASP A 112 17.45 16.37 25.32
N ARG A 113 18.76 16.15 25.33
CA ARG A 113 19.45 15.38 24.29
C ARG A 113 18.97 13.93 24.16
N THR A 114 18.46 13.35 25.24
CA THR A 114 17.92 11.99 25.22
C THR A 114 16.54 11.98 24.56
N GLY A 115 15.70 12.99 24.81
CA GLY A 115 14.42 13.23 24.11
C GLY A 115 14.61 13.30 22.60
N ASP A 116 15.46 14.24 22.15
CA ASP A 116 15.86 14.42 20.74
C ASP A 116 16.27 13.11 20.08
N ARG A 117 17.14 12.35 20.77
CA ARG A 117 17.68 11.10 20.24
C ARG A 117 16.60 10.03 20.08
N ILE A 118 15.60 10.03 20.94
CA ILE A 118 14.48 9.09 20.87
C ILE A 118 13.52 9.51 19.76
N GLU A 119 13.15 10.79 19.67
CA GLU A 119 12.32 11.34 18.58
C GLU A 119 12.93 10.97 17.22
N HIS A 120 14.21 11.25 17.01
CA HIS A 120 14.95 10.91 15.78
C HIS A 120 14.96 9.40 15.46
N ARG A 121 14.77 8.51 16.44
CA ARG A 121 14.62 7.06 16.17
C ARG A 121 13.23 6.73 15.67
N TYR A 122 12.19 7.36 16.22
CA TYR A 122 10.81 7.15 15.81
C TYR A 122 10.58 7.68 14.40
N ASP A 123 11.07 8.89 14.10
CA ASP A 123 11.01 9.48 12.76
C ASP A 123 11.63 8.55 11.73
N ARG A 124 12.90 8.14 11.94
CA ARG A 124 13.61 7.23 11.03
C ARG A 124 12.86 5.92 10.81
N ARG A 125 12.18 5.40 11.84
CA ARG A 125 11.40 4.16 11.75
C ARG A 125 10.12 4.36 10.94
N GLY A 126 9.40 5.46 11.15
CA GLY A 126 8.22 5.84 10.36
C GLY A 126 8.58 6.01 8.90
N ASP A 127 9.60 6.81 8.65
CA ASP A 127 10.15 7.10 7.34
C ASP A 127 10.55 5.82 6.58
N HIS A 128 11.20 4.88 7.28
CA HIS A 128 11.56 3.59 6.72
C HIS A 128 10.32 2.79 6.30
N ALA A 129 9.28 2.73 7.13
CA ALA A 129 8.03 2.05 6.79
C ALA A 129 7.34 2.69 5.58
N LEU A 130 7.28 4.02 5.53
CA LEU A 130 6.70 4.77 4.42
C LEU A 130 7.48 4.56 3.12
N ARG A 131 8.82 4.63 3.17
CA ARG A 131 9.71 4.34 2.04
C ARG A 131 9.51 2.92 1.52
N HIS A 132 9.41 1.93 2.41
CA HIS A 132 9.14 0.55 2.01
C HIS A 132 7.79 0.37 1.32
N ALA A 133 6.74 1.01 1.83
CA ALA A 133 5.41 0.96 1.22
C ALA A 133 5.39 1.62 -0.17
N ARG A 134 6.05 2.77 -0.34
CA ARG A 134 6.21 3.46 -1.64
C ARG A 134 7.04 2.63 -2.62
N LYS A 135 8.17 2.06 -2.20
CA LYS A 135 9.02 1.23 -3.07
C LYS A 135 8.25 0.00 -3.58
N ARG A 136 7.45 -0.65 -2.73
CA ARG A 136 6.56 -1.75 -3.15
C ARG A 136 5.48 -1.27 -4.11
N SER A 137 4.91 -0.09 -3.94
CA SER A 137 3.89 0.43 -4.86
C SER A 137 4.44 0.73 -6.26
N MET A 138 5.69 1.21 -6.34
CA MET A 138 6.41 1.52 -7.59
C MET A 138 6.82 0.28 -8.39
N ARG A 139 7.35 -0.77 -7.74
CA ARG A 139 7.73 -2.02 -8.43
C ARG A 139 6.59 -2.61 -9.26
N HIS A 140 5.36 -2.52 -8.75
CA HIS A 140 4.18 -2.98 -9.47
C HIS A 140 3.69 -2.03 -10.57
N ALA A 141 4.14 -0.78 -10.62
CA ALA A 141 3.82 0.15 -11.71
C ALA A 141 4.64 -0.14 -12.97
N HIS A 142 5.90 -0.58 -12.82
CA HIS A 142 6.80 -0.82 -13.95
C HIS A 142 6.45 -2.08 -14.75
N HIS A 143 5.93 -3.13 -14.11
CA HIS A 143 5.57 -4.37 -14.81
C HIS A 143 4.37 -4.23 -15.78
N HIS A 144 3.64 -3.11 -15.76
CA HIS A 144 2.48 -2.91 -16.63
C HIS A 144 2.74 -2.04 -17.86
N ARG A 145 3.96 -1.49 -18.04
CA ARG A 145 4.30 -0.77 -19.28
C ARG A 145 4.78 -1.70 -20.41
N GLY A 146 5.07 -2.98 -20.12
CA GLY A 146 5.61 -3.93 -21.10
C GLY A 146 4.59 -4.72 -21.94
N CYS A 147 3.30 -4.70 -21.60
CA CYS A 147 2.28 -5.54 -22.25
C CYS A 147 1.33 -4.78 -23.19
N GLY A 148 1.61 -3.51 -23.48
CA GLY A 148 0.80 -2.68 -24.39
C GLY A 148 1.22 -2.70 -25.87
N HIS A 149 2.34 -3.34 -26.22
CA HIS A 149 2.84 -3.39 -27.59
C HIS A 149 2.48 -4.73 -28.24
N GLY A 150 1.21 -4.89 -28.58
CA GLY A 150 0.71 -6.02 -29.36
C GLY A 150 -0.53 -5.70 -30.18
N PHE A 151 -1.28 -4.66 -29.82
CA PHE A 151 -2.39 -4.15 -30.64
C PHE A 151 -1.94 -2.89 -31.37
N ALA A 152 -0.98 -3.07 -32.27
CA ALA A 152 -0.78 -2.12 -33.35
C ALA A 152 -2.07 -2.09 -34.19
N SER A 153 -2.88 -1.05 -33.94
CA SER A 153 -3.31 -0.15 -35.00
C SER A 153 -4.02 -0.78 -36.20
N HIS A 154 -5.25 -1.27 -36.02
CA HIS A 154 -6.27 -1.01 -37.05
C HIS A 154 -6.66 0.47 -36.96
N ARG A 155 -5.77 1.32 -37.48
CA ARG A 155 -6.04 2.72 -37.74
C ARG A 155 -7.03 2.74 -38.90
N VAL A 156 -8.32 2.70 -38.60
CA VAL A 156 -9.34 3.06 -39.58
C VAL A 156 -9.09 4.53 -39.89
N ILE A 157 -8.48 4.78 -41.05
CA ILE A 157 -8.32 6.11 -41.63
C ILE A 157 -9.74 6.54 -41.99
N VAL A 158 -10.45 7.15 -41.04
CA VAL A 158 -11.60 7.98 -41.37
C VAL A 158 -11.01 9.30 -41.83
N GLU A 159 -10.92 9.48 -43.15
CA GLU A 159 -10.54 10.76 -43.74
C GLU A 159 -11.43 11.87 -43.15
N PRO A 160 -10.86 12.91 -42.51
CA PRO A 160 -11.63 14.09 -42.18
C PRO A 160 -11.93 14.85 -43.47
N ALA A 161 -13.20 14.88 -43.85
CA ALA A 161 -13.70 15.73 -44.92
C ALA A 161 -13.18 17.16 -44.72
N ARG A 162 -12.38 17.63 -45.68
CA ARG A 162 -11.77 18.96 -45.72
C ARG A 162 -12.86 20.02 -45.62
N ARG A 163 -13.08 20.58 -44.43
CA ARG A 163 -13.84 21.82 -44.26
C ARG A 163 -12.94 22.99 -44.65
N HIS A 164 -13.23 23.56 -45.81
CA HIS A 164 -12.75 24.87 -46.25
C HIS A 164 -13.08 25.93 -45.18
N HIS A 165 -12.07 26.39 -44.45
CA HIS A 165 -12.20 27.61 -43.67
C HIS A 165 -12.01 28.81 -44.59
N GLY A 166 -13.14 29.46 -44.87
CA GLY A 166 -13.22 30.74 -45.55
C GLY A 166 -12.42 31.81 -44.83
N ARG A 167 -11.51 32.39 -45.59
CA ARG A 167 -10.74 33.60 -45.35
C ARG A 167 -11.68 34.81 -45.17
N ARG A 168 -11.84 35.31 -43.94
CA ARG A 168 -12.37 36.65 -43.61
C ARG A 168 -11.78 37.05 -42.26
N GLY A 169 -11.30 38.25 -41.99
CA GLY A 169 -11.13 39.46 -42.77
C GLY A 169 -10.33 40.38 -41.85
N ARG A 170 -9.28 40.99 -42.40
CA ARG A 170 -8.38 41.89 -41.70
C ARG A 170 -9.07 43.26 -41.65
N HIS A 171 -9.65 43.63 -40.52
CA HIS A 171 -10.02 45.03 -40.26
C HIS A 171 -9.01 45.63 -39.29
N GLY A 172 -8.30 46.65 -39.77
CA GLY A 172 -7.56 47.57 -38.92
C GLY A 172 -8.42 48.75 -38.49
N ARG A 173 -7.72 49.72 -37.89
CA ARG A 173 -8.18 51.01 -37.33
C ARG A 173 -8.72 50.86 -35.89
N HIS A 174 -8.35 51.67 -34.92
CA HIS A 174 -7.73 53.00 -34.87
C HIS A 174 -6.71 53.06 -33.73
#